data_AF-A0A060CHI9-F1
#
_entry.id   AF-A0A060CHI9-F1
#
_cell.length_a   1.000
_cell.length_b   1.000
_cell.length_c   1.000
_cell.angle_alpha   90.00
_cell.angle_beta   90.00
_cell.angle_gamma   90.00
#
_symmetry.space_group_name_H-M   'P 1'
#
loop_
_entity.id
_entity.type
_entity.pdbx_description
1 polymer ?
#
loop_
_entity_poly.entity_id
_entity_poly.type
_entity_poly.pdbx_seq_one_letter_code
_entity_poly.pdbx_strand_id
1 'polypeptide(L)' 'ADTVTDCSLENLADSTASGFVFEDSNASSLFRAIRRAFVLWSRPSLWRFVQRQAMGLDFSWQVAAKAYRDLYQRLM' A
#
# COMPACT_ATOMS: atom_id res chain seq x y z
N ALA A 1 -3.84 9.52 0.77
CA ALA A 1 -2.63 8.67 0.72
C ALA A 1 -3.12 7.30 0.30
N ASP A 2 -3.01 6.96 -0.98
CA ASP A 2 -3.79 5.89 -1.64
C ASP A 2 -2.89 4.83 -2.30
N THR A 3 -1.59 4.83 -1.95
CA THR A 3 -0.57 3.96 -2.55
C THR A 3 -0.22 2.75 -1.70
N VAL A 4 -0.68 2.71 -0.44
CA VAL A 4 -0.41 1.62 0.51
C VAL A 4 -1.73 0.94 0.88
N THR A 5 -1.76 -0.37 0.73
CA THR A 5 -2.89 -1.22 1.08
C THR A 5 -2.61 -1.90 2.40
N ASP A 6 -3.48 -1.69 3.41
CA ASP A 6 -3.28 -2.23 4.76
C ASP A 6 -3.22 -3.77 4.75
N CYS A 7 -2.38 -4.34 5.61
CA CYS A 7 -2.29 -5.77 5.88
C CYS A 7 -3.46 -6.27 6.75
N SER A 8 -4.69 -5.97 6.33
CA SER A 8 -5.90 -6.59 6.86
C SER A 8 -5.95 -8.06 6.44
N LEU A 9 -6.75 -8.87 7.15
CA LEU A 9 -6.92 -10.29 6.79
C LEU A 9 -7.49 -10.46 5.37
N GLU A 10 -8.37 -9.55 4.96
CA GLU A 10 -8.99 -9.51 3.64
C GLU A 10 -7.94 -9.23 2.56
N ASN A 11 -7.15 -8.16 2.69
CA ASN A 11 -6.13 -7.80 1.70
C ASN A 11 -4.98 -8.81 1.62
N LEU A 12 -4.70 -9.54 2.72
CA LEU A 12 -3.76 -10.65 2.72
C LEU A 12 -4.32 -11.86 1.97
N ALA A 13 -5.63 -12.13 2.07
CA ALA A 13 -6.30 -13.18 1.29
C ALA A 13 -6.35 -12.82 -0.20
N ASP A 14 -6.64 -11.55 -0.51
CA ASP A 14 -6.72 -11.03 -1.88
C ASP A 14 -5.36 -10.74 -2.51
N SER A 15 -4.26 -10.95 -1.77
CA SER A 15 -2.90 -10.72 -2.24
C SER A 15 -2.59 -9.26 -2.64
N THR A 16 -3.33 -8.30 -2.11
CA THR A 16 -3.18 -6.85 -2.40
C THR A 16 -2.45 -6.10 -1.29
N ALA A 17 -2.23 -6.72 -0.14
CA ALA A 17 -1.58 -6.11 1.02
C ALA A 17 -0.13 -5.67 0.72
N SER A 18 0.16 -4.39 0.95
CA SER A 18 1.47 -3.78 0.68
C SER A 18 2.06 -2.97 1.84
N GLY A 19 1.31 -2.76 2.93
CA GLY A 19 1.83 -2.08 4.12
C GLY A 19 0.82 -1.96 5.26
N PHE A 20 0.95 -0.90 6.08
CA PHE A 20 0.07 -0.67 7.23
C PHE A 20 -0.47 0.75 7.18
N VAL A 21 -1.79 0.89 7.30
CA VAL A 21 -2.49 2.17 7.26
C VAL A 21 -3.22 2.41 8.58
N PHE A 22 -3.25 3.66 9.03
CA PHE A 22 -4.06 4.08 10.17
C PHE A 22 -4.90 5.28 9.77
N GLU A 23 -6.11 5.37 10.33
CA GLU A 23 -7.13 6.33 9.90
C GLU A 23 -6.95 7.69 10.59
N ASP A 24 -6.96 7.67 11.93
CA ASP A 24 -6.93 8.89 12.71
C ASP A 24 -5.50 9.37 12.97
N SER A 25 -5.26 10.67 12.84
CA SER A 25 -4.01 11.33 13.23
C SER A 25 -3.82 11.44 14.75
N ASN A 26 -3.97 10.32 15.48
CA ASN A 26 -3.77 10.23 16.92
C ASN A 26 -2.87 9.04 17.29
N ALA A 27 -2.27 9.13 18.49
CA ALA A 27 -1.32 8.13 18.98
C ALA A 27 -1.92 6.71 19.08
N SER A 28 -3.22 6.61 19.39
CA SER A 28 -3.88 5.31 19.53
C SER A 28 -4.01 4.58 18.19
N SER A 29 -4.35 5.32 17.13
CA SER A 29 -4.47 4.77 15.77
C SER A 29 -3.11 4.33 15.24
N LEU A 30 -2.08 5.16 15.44
CA LEU A 30 -0.70 4.81 15.11
C LEU A 30 -0.23 3.55 15.87
N PHE A 31 -0.49 3.47 17.17
CA PHE A 31 -0.08 2.33 17.99
C PHE A 31 -0.74 1.02 17.51
N ARG A 32 -1.99 1.07 17.06
CA ARG A 32 -2.68 -0.11 16.47
C ARG A 32 -1.97 -0.59 15.21
N ALA A 33 -1.59 0.31 14.30
CA ALA A 33 -0.85 -0.04 13.09
C ALA A 33 0.53 -0.64 13.41
N ILE A 34 1.27 -0.04 14.35
CA ILE A 34 2.56 -0.57 14.83
C ILE A 34 2.39 -1.99 15.40
N ARG A 35 1.35 -2.22 16.21
CA ARG A 35 1.08 -3.55 16.75
C ARG A 35 0.81 -4.58 15.65
N ARG A 36 0.05 -4.21 14.60
CA ARG A 36 -0.15 -5.09 13.43
C ARG A 36 1.17 -5.38 12.71
N ALA A 37 2.07 -4.40 12.61
CA ALA A 37 3.39 -4.61 12.04
C ALA A 37 4.21 -5.66 12.82
N PHE A 38 4.23 -5.59 14.15
CA PHE A 38 4.91 -6.60 14.98
C PHE A 38 4.27 -7.99 14.87
N VAL A 39 2.93 -8.07 14.79
CA VAL A 39 2.25 -9.35 14.57
C VAL A 39 2.67 -9.95 13.23
N LEU A 40 2.73 -9.17 12.16
CA LEU A 40 3.17 -9.68 10.86
C LEU A 40 4.66 -10.03 10.84
N TRP A 41 5.50 -9.24 11.52
CA TRP A 41 6.93 -9.49 11.67
C TRP A 41 7.21 -10.87 12.31
N SER A 42 6.36 -11.28 13.26
CA SER A 42 6.45 -12.61 13.89
C SER A 42 6.18 -13.78 12.92
N ARG A 43 5.71 -13.49 11.69
CA ARG A 43 5.37 -14.45 10.63
C ARG A 43 6.24 -14.21 9.38
N PRO A 44 7.47 -14.73 9.32
CA PRO A 44 8.44 -14.39 8.27
C PRO A 44 7.99 -14.67 6.83
N SER A 45 7.16 -15.70 6.63
CA SER A 45 6.60 -16.03 5.31
C SER A 45 5.64 -14.95 4.82
N LEU A 46 4.69 -14.54 5.66
CA LEU A 46 3.74 -13.46 5.34
C LEU A 46 4.44 -12.11 5.22
N TRP A 47 5.45 -11.85 6.07
CA TRP A 47 6.26 -10.65 5.96
C TRP A 47 6.94 -10.52 4.59
N ARG A 48 7.62 -11.58 4.13
CA ARG A 48 8.26 -11.59 2.80
C ARG A 48 7.25 -11.49 1.67
N PHE A 49 6.06 -12.08 1.83
CA PHE A 49 4.99 -11.96 0.85
C PHE A 49 4.59 -10.49 0.65
N VAL A 50 4.27 -9.79 1.75
CA VAL A 50 3.90 -8.36 1.69
C VAL A 50 5.04 -7.51 1.13
N GLN A 51 6.29 -7.79 1.50
CA GLN A 51 7.45 -7.10 0.92
C GLN A 51 7.52 -7.27 -0.61
N ARG A 52 7.33 -8.49 -1.12
CA ARG A 52 7.34 -8.75 -2.57
C ARG A 52 6.18 -8.06 -3.27
N GLN A 53 4.99 -8.07 -2.68
CA GLN A 53 3.84 -7.35 -3.22
C GLN A 53 4.11 -5.84 -3.29
N ALA A 54 4.60 -5.25 -2.21
CA ALA A 54 4.95 -3.84 -2.16
C ALA A 54 6.02 -3.44 -3.18
N MET A 55 7.06 -4.28 -3.36
CA MET A 55 8.12 -4.05 -4.35
C MET A 55 7.64 -4.25 -5.81
N GLY A 56 6.54 -4.96 -6.02
CA GLY A 56 5.96 -5.18 -7.35
C GLY A 56 5.02 -4.06 -7.82
N LEU A 57 4.70 -3.10 -6.93
CA LEU A 57 3.85 -1.97 -7.30
C LEU A 57 4.59 -1.02 -8.25
N ASP A 58 3.97 -0.72 -9.39
CA ASP A 58 4.49 0.23 -10.36
C ASP A 58 4.00 1.65 -10.06
N PHE A 59 4.91 2.52 -9.67
CA PHE A 59 4.68 3.96 -9.51
C PHE A 59 5.49 4.78 -10.53
N SER A 60 5.64 4.27 -11.76
CA SER A 60 6.41 4.92 -12.81
C SER A 60 5.80 6.25 -13.27
N TRP A 61 6.66 7.25 -13.44
CA TRP A 61 6.28 8.56 -13.98
C TRP A 61 5.71 8.48 -15.40
N GLN A 62 6.06 7.44 -16.16
CA GLN A 62 5.57 7.23 -17.52
C GLN A 62 4.06 7.01 -17.56
N VAL A 63 3.52 6.26 -16.58
CA VAL A 63 2.07 6.02 -16.45
C VAL A 63 1.35 7.34 -16.16
N ALA A 64 1.85 8.13 -15.21
CA ALA A 64 1.27 9.43 -14.89
C ALA A 64 1.35 10.41 -16.09
N ALA A 65 2.50 10.46 -16.77
CA ALA A 65 2.71 11.34 -17.91
C ALA A 65 1.76 11.04 -19.08
N LYS A 66 1.41 9.77 -19.32
CA LYS A 66 0.42 9.39 -20.34
C LYS A 66 -0.95 10.01 -20.05
N ALA A 67 -1.41 9.95 -18.80
CA ALA A 67 -2.69 10.56 -18.41
C ALA A 67 -2.69 12.09 -18.62
N TYR A 68 -1.59 12.76 -18.28
CA TYR A 68 -1.46 14.20 -18.56
C TYR A 68 -1.41 14.52 -20.05
N ARG A 69 -0.72 13.71 -20.86
CA ARG A 69 -0.71 13.85 -22.31
C ARG A 69 -2.11 13.74 -22.89
N ASP A 70 -2.87 12.72 -22.50
CA ASP A 70 -4.24 12.50 -22.98
C ASP A 70 -5.16 13.67 -22.56
N LEU A 71 -4.96 14.23 -21.35
CA LEU A 71 -5.67 15.42 -20.90
C LEU A 71 -5.34 16.64 -21.77
N TYR A 72 -4.06 16.91 -22.04
CA TYR A 72 -3.66 18.02 -22.91
C TYR A 72 -4.19 17.89 -24.33
N GLN A 73 -4.23 16.67 -24.88
CA GLN A 73 -4.81 16.40 -26.20
C GLN A 73 -6.32 16.65 -26.26
N ARG A 74 -7.06 16.54 -25.15
CA ARG A 74 -8.50 16.83 -25.11
C ARG A 74 -8.81 18.32 -25.00
N LEU A 75 -7.87 19.11 -24.52
CA LEU A 75 -8.03 20.55 -24.31
C LEU A 75 -7.57 21.39 -25.52
N MET A 76 -6.89 20.77 -26.49
CA MET A 76 -6.56 21.35 -27.79
C MET A 76 -7.60 20.93 -28.83
#